data_AF-A0A5B9W3R6-F1
#
_entry.id   AF-A0A5B9W3R6-F1
#
_cell.length_a   1.000
_cell.length_b   1.000
_cell.length_c   1.000
_cell.angle_alpha   90.00
_cell.angle_beta   90.00
_cell.angle_gamma   90.00
#
_symmetry.space_group_name_H-M   'P 1'
#
loop_
_entity.id
_entity.type
_entity.pdbx_description
1 polymer ?
#
loop_
_entity_poly.entity_id
_entity_poly.type
_entity_poly.pdbx_seq_one_letter_code
_entity_poly.pdbx_strand_id
1 'polypeptide(L)' 'MLLALRARLERLAPGRVFRLTTRDEGAPVDVPAWCRLTGHRLVLAAHPIYHLERRKD' A
#
# COMPACT_ATOMS: atom_id res chain seq x y z
N MET A 1 0.09 12.56 1.48
CA MET A 1 -0.26 11.58 2.53
C MET A 1 0.52 10.26 2.44
N LEU A 2 0.74 9.69 1.24
CA LEU A 2 1.45 8.41 1.05
C LEU A 2 2.97 8.41 1.37
N LEU A 3 3.63 9.58 1.46
CA LEU A 3 5.06 9.64 1.81
C LEU A 3 5.36 9.14 3.24
N ALA A 4 4.48 9.44 4.19
CA ALA A 4 4.63 8.94 5.57
C ALA A 4 4.44 7.42 5.63
N LEU A 5 3.55 6.88 4.79
CA LEU A 5 3.37 5.43 4.65
C LEU A 5 4.64 4.80 4.11
N ARG A 6 5.27 5.37 3.06
CA ARG A 6 6.52 4.87 2.49
C ARG A 6 7.62 4.66 3.55
N ALA A 7 7.88 5.66 4.40
CA ALA A 7 8.92 5.54 5.45
C ALA A 7 8.65 4.39 6.44
N ARG A 8 7.37 4.11 6.74
CA ARG A 8 6.99 2.99 7.62
C ARG A 8 7.13 1.62 6.93
N LEU A 9 6.95 1.60 5.61
CA LEU A 9 7.05 0.38 4.79
C LEU A 9 8.49 0.02 4.42
N GLU A 10 9.41 0.99 4.36
CA GLU A 10 10.84 0.69 4.21
C GLU A 10 11.39 -0.17 5.35
N ARG A 11 10.80 -0.04 6.55
CA ARG A 11 11.21 -0.82 7.73
C ARG A 11 10.70 -2.27 7.73
N LEU A 12 9.88 -2.66 6.75
CA LEU A 12 8.97 -3.79 6.91
C LEU A 12 9.41 -5.18 6.44
N ALA A 13 10.66 -5.53 6.16
CA ALA A 13 11.00 -6.83 5.55
C ALA A 13 10.24 -7.18 4.24
N PRO A 14 10.96 -7.41 3.13
CA PRO A 14 10.34 -7.82 1.87
C PRO A 14 9.47 -9.08 1.98
N GLY A 15 8.37 -9.11 1.23
CA GLY A 15 7.39 -10.20 1.23
C GLY A 15 6.32 -10.10 2.33
N ARG A 16 6.39 -9.10 3.20
CA ARG A 16 5.36 -8.90 4.24
C ARG A 16 4.13 -8.21 3.67
N VAL A 17 2.97 -8.77 4.01
CA VAL A 17 1.67 -8.14 3.78
C VAL A 17 1.30 -7.25 4.96
N PHE A 18 0.87 -6.03 4.68
CA PHE A 18 0.35 -5.09 5.68
C PHE A 18 -1.04 -4.60 5.28
N ARG A 19 -1.84 -4.25 6.30
CA ARG A 19 -3.18 -3.69 6.13
C ARG A 19 -3.11 -2.16 6.19
N LEU A 20 -3.60 -1.51 5.15
CA LEU A 20 -3.89 -0.09 5.10
C LEU A 20 -5.39 0.09 5.27
N THR A 21 -5.80 0.98 6.18
CA THR A 21 -7.20 1.36 6.36
C THR A 21 -7.31 2.85 6.17
N THR A 22 -8.10 3.30 5.20
CA THR A 22 -8.36 4.72 4.96
C THR A 22 -9.80 4.91 4.45
N ARG A 23 -10.40 6.03 4.85
CA ARG A 23 -11.74 6.48 4.42
C ARG A 23 -11.68 7.54 3.32
N ASP A 24 -10.49 7.83 2.79
CA ASP A 24 -10.35 8.79 1.70
C ASP A 24 -11.01 8.27 0.44
N GLU A 25 -11.89 9.08 -0.15
CA GLU A 25 -12.63 8.73 -1.37
C GLU A 25 -11.72 8.53 -2.58
N GLY A 26 -10.52 9.14 -2.57
CA GLY A 26 -9.49 8.95 -3.60
C GLY A 26 -8.67 7.66 -3.46
N ALA A 27 -8.69 6.99 -2.30
CA ALA A 27 -7.89 5.80 -2.03
C ALA A 27 -8.11 4.63 -3.02
N PRO A 28 -9.35 4.36 -3.51
CA PRO A 28 -9.57 3.35 -4.54
C PRO A 28 -8.77 3.59 -5.83
N VAL A 29 -8.43 4.84 -6.15
CA VAL A 29 -7.63 5.22 -7.33
C VAL A 29 -6.15 5.35 -6.96
N ASP A 30 -5.84 6.02 -5.85
CA ASP A 30 -4.47 6.32 -5.44
C ASP A 30 -3.70 5.08 -4.99
N VAL A 31 -4.33 4.15 -4.24
CA VAL A 31 -3.63 2.98 -3.69
C VAL A 31 -3.13 2.05 -4.80
N PRO A 32 -3.93 1.67 -5.82
CA PRO A 32 -3.42 0.89 -6.95
C PRO A 32 -2.35 1.63 -7.76
N ALA A 33 -2.52 2.93 -8.01
CA ALA A 33 -1.54 3.74 -8.74
C ALA A 33 -0.20 3.79 -8.01
N TRP A 34 -0.23 4.02 -6.70
CA TRP A 34 0.96 4.05 -5.85
C TRP A 34 1.66 2.69 -5.79
N CYS A 35 0.92 1.57 -5.72
CA CYS A 35 1.50 0.22 -5.80
C CYS A 35 2.28 0.02 -7.10
N ARG A 36 1.74 0.46 -8.25
CA ARG A 36 2.44 0.38 -9.55
C ARG A 36 3.71 1.22 -9.57
N LEU A 37 3.67 2.43 -9.03
CA LEU A 37 4.81 3.35 -8.99
C LEU A 37 5.94 2.88 -8.06
N THR A 38 5.60 2.16 -6.99
CA THR A 38 6.56 1.69 -5.97
C THR A 38 6.95 0.23 -6.12
N GLY A 39 6.38 -0.49 -7.09
CA GLY A 39 6.59 -1.93 -7.27
C GLY A 39 5.92 -2.81 -6.20
N HIS A 40 5.22 -2.24 -5.23
CA HIS A 40 4.46 -3.01 -4.25
C HIS A 40 3.28 -3.73 -4.91
N ARG A 41 2.87 -4.86 -4.31
CA ARG A 41 1.78 -5.68 -4.83
C ARG A 41 0.51 -5.43 -4.04
N LEU A 42 -0.55 -4.98 -4.70
CA LEU A 42 -1.87 -4.87 -4.11
C LEU A 42 -2.51 -6.27 -4.06
N VAL A 43 -2.78 -6.77 -2.85
CA VAL A 43 -3.35 -8.10 -2.60
C VAL A 43 -4.88 -8.01 -2.47
N LEU A 44 -5.38 -6.98 -1.79
CA LEU A 44 -6.81 -6.74 -1.59
C LEU A 44 -7.10 -5.25 -1.71
N ALA A 45 -8.19 -4.91 -2.39
CA ALA A 45 -8.77 -3.57 -2.42
C ALA A 45 -10.27 -3.67 -2.15
N ALA A 46 -10.65 -3.45 -0.90
CA ALA A 46 -12.04 -3.47 -0.44
C ALA A 46 -12.25 -2.26 0.49
N HIS A 47 -12.42 -1.08 -0.11
CA HIS A 47 -12.51 0.18 0.62
C HIS A 47 -13.48 0.07 1.83
N PRO A 48 -13.06 0.46 3.04
CA PRO A 48 -11.86 1.24 3.38
C PRO A 48 -10.59 0.41 3.65
N ILE A 49 -10.58 -0.89 3.37
CA ILE A 49 -9.50 -1.83 3.70
C ILE A 49 -8.70 -2.23 2.46
N TYR A 50 -7.37 -2.18 2.58
CA TYR A 50 -6.44 -2.59 1.54
C TYR A 50 -5.35 -3.47 2.13
N HIS A 51 -5.01 -4.56 1.47
CA HIS A 51 -3.85 -5.38 1.81
C HIS A 51 -2.78 -5.19 0.74
N LEU A 52 -1.59 -4.84 1.17
CA LEU A 52 -0.46 -4.55 0.30
C LEU A 52 0.72 -5.41 0.72
N GLU A 53 1.41 -5.98 -0.25
CA GLU A 53 2.63 -6.73 -0.04
C GLU A 53 3.83 -5.89 -0.49
N ARG A 54 4.81 -5.77 0.39
CA ARG A 54 6.10 -5.19 0.03
C ARG A 54 6.83 -6.15 -0.91
N ARG A 55 7.00 -5.79 -2.18
CA ARG A 55 7.98 -6.48 -3.03
C ARG A 55 9.41 -6.07 -2.62
N LYS A 56 10.31 -7.04 -2.74
CA LYS A 56 11.75 -6.93 -2.53
C LYS A 56 12.32 -6.09 -3.68
N ASP A 57 12.99 -4.99 -3.37
CA ASP A 57 14.08 -4.52 -4.24
C ASP A 57 15.18 -5.58 -4.22
#